data_AF-A0A7R9C0L4-F1
#
_entry.id   AF-A0A7R9C0L4-F1
#
_cell.length_a   1.000
_cell.length_b   1.000
_cell.length_c   1.000
_cell.angle_alpha   90.00
_cell.angle_beta   90.00
_cell.angle_gamma   90.00
#
_symmetry.space_group_name_H-M   'P 1'
#
loop_
_entity.id
_entity.type
_entity.pdbx_description
1 polymer ?
#
loop_
_entity_poly.entity_id
_entity_poly.type
_entity_poly.pdbx_seq_one_letter_code
_entity_poly.pdbx_strand_id
1 'polypeptide(L)'
;MSLTGTVSTVILGLFLVGGAVYGRMAYQLPDGSDLLLGAQLRTTFDCSGRIYGYYADVDNNCQIFHVCYPIPDGNGQIIETAQFSFLCPNTTLFSQDTLT
;
A
#
# COMPACT_ATOMS: atom_id res chain seq x y z
N MET A 1 5.56 17.81 47.19
CA MET A 1 4.40 17.15 46.54
C MET A 1 3.41 18.27 46.24
N SER A 2 3.08 18.66 45.02
CA SER A 2 2.70 17.85 43.86
C SER A 2 3.01 18.67 42.59
N LEU A 3 3.66 18.07 41.59
CA LEU A 3 3.89 18.68 40.27
C LEU A 3 2.54 18.79 39.53
N THR A 4 1.82 19.90 39.72
CA THR A 4 0.66 20.28 38.90
C THR A 4 1.07 21.42 37.97
N GLY A 5 1.21 21.13 36.68
CA GLY A 5 1.38 22.16 35.65
C GLY A 5 2.40 21.76 34.60
N THR A 6 1.96 21.74 33.34
CA THR A 6 2.70 21.60 32.05
C THR A 6 2.73 20.25 31.35
N VAL A 7 2.40 19.11 31.99
CA VAL A 7 2.31 17.81 31.30
C VAL A 7 0.88 17.52 30.85
N SER A 8 0.28 18.30 29.92
CA SER A 8 -1.08 17.96 29.44
C SER A 8 -1.44 18.43 28.03
N THR A 9 -0.93 19.55 27.52
CA THR A 9 -1.35 20.06 26.20
C THR A 9 -0.50 19.55 25.04
N VAL A 10 0.81 19.30 25.26
CA VAL A 10 1.73 18.89 24.19
C VAL A 10 1.49 17.43 23.76
N ILE A 11 1.13 16.55 24.70
CA ILE A 11 0.92 15.12 24.41
C ILE A 11 -0.36 14.91 23.59
N LEU A 12 -1.44 15.61 23.93
CA LEU A 12 -2.73 15.48 23.21
C LEU A 12 -2.64 15.98 21.75
N GLY A 13 -1.82 17.01 21.51
CA GLY A 13 -1.57 17.53 20.15
C GLY A 13 -0.73 16.58 19.28
N LEU A 14 0.18 15.80 19.88
CA LEU A 14 1.03 14.87 19.15
C LEU A 14 0.24 13.64 18.65
N PHE A 15 -0.77 13.20 19.39
CA PHE A 15 -1.61 12.06 19.00
C PHE A 15 -2.57 12.37 17.83
N LEU A 16 -2.99 13.63 17.64
CA LEU A 16 -3.86 14.00 16.51
C LEU A 16 -3.09 14.21 15.19
N VAL A 17 -1.79 14.48 15.26
CA VAL A 17 -0.90 14.54 14.09
C VAL A 17 -0.32 13.16 13.76
N GLY A 18 -0.32 12.25 14.73
CA GLY A 18 0.03 10.84 14.57
C GLY A 18 -1.15 10.01 14.08
N GLY A 19 -1.75 10.39 12.94
CA GLY A 19 -2.39 9.36 12.12
C GLY A 19 -1.32 8.30 11.90
N ALA A 20 -1.57 7.07 12.33
CA ALA A 20 -0.63 5.99 12.15
C ALA A 20 -0.30 5.93 10.65
N VAL A 21 0.85 6.48 10.26
CA VAL A 21 1.48 6.16 8.99
C VAL A 21 2.02 4.76 9.15
N TYR A 22 1.09 3.79 9.17
CA TYR A 22 1.40 2.43 8.77
C TYR A 22 2.05 2.58 7.40
N GLY A 23 3.36 2.30 7.34
CA GLY A 23 4.12 2.47 6.12
C GLY A 23 3.47 1.60 5.04
N ARG A 24 2.80 2.23 4.07
CA ARG A 24 2.20 1.52 2.95
C ARG A 24 3.31 0.76 2.23
N MET A 25 3.18 -0.56 2.08
CA MET A 25 4.09 -1.37 1.26
C MET A 25 3.73 -1.35 -0.23
N ALA A 26 2.98 -0.32 -0.66
CA ALA A 26 2.61 -0.10 -2.04
C ALA A 26 3.82 0.39 -2.86
N TYR A 27 3.99 -0.16 -4.06
CA TYR A 27 5.07 0.19 -5.00
C TYR A 27 6.49 -0.01 -4.48
N GLN A 28 6.69 -0.94 -3.53
CA GLN A 28 8.03 -1.39 -3.14
C GLN A 28 8.59 -2.35 -4.22
N LEU A 29 9.11 -1.77 -5.30
CA LEU A 29 9.68 -2.48 -6.43
C LEU A 29 11.20 -2.66 -6.30
N PRO A 30 11.82 -3.61 -7.01
CA PRO A 30 13.27 -3.72 -7.07
C PRO A 30 13.94 -2.47 -7.65
N ASP A 31 15.18 -2.21 -7.24
CA ASP A 31 16.01 -1.14 -7.79
C ASP A 31 16.16 -1.30 -9.31
N GLY A 32 16.06 -0.20 -10.06
CA GLY A 32 16.17 -0.19 -11.52
C GLY A 32 14.90 -0.62 -12.27
N SER A 33 13.77 -0.80 -11.58
CA SER A 33 12.47 -1.08 -12.20
C SER A 33 11.97 0.08 -13.09
N ASP A 34 12.37 1.31 -12.80
CA ASP A 34 12.10 2.51 -13.61
C ASP A 34 12.63 2.39 -15.05
N LEU A 35 13.76 1.70 -15.24
CA LEU A 35 14.35 1.47 -16.56
C LEU A 35 13.51 0.52 -17.43
N LEU A 36 12.72 -0.35 -16.80
CA LEU A 36 11.94 -1.39 -17.48
C LEU A 36 10.53 -0.91 -17.84
N LEU A 37 9.97 0.03 -17.08
CA LEU A 37 8.60 0.53 -17.30
C LEU A 37 8.48 1.38 -18.57
N GLY A 38 9.58 1.92 -19.11
CA GLY A 38 9.59 2.71 -20.34
C GLY A 38 8.77 4.01 -20.29
N ALA A 39 8.15 4.31 -19.15
CA ALA A 39 7.27 5.44 -18.88
C ALA A 39 7.37 5.84 -17.40
N GLN A 40 6.81 7.00 -17.07
CA GLN A 40 6.74 7.49 -15.70
C GLN A 40 5.85 6.57 -14.83
N LEU A 41 6.41 6.01 -13.76
CA LEU A 41 5.67 5.24 -12.77
C LEU A 41 4.53 6.06 -12.17
N ARG A 42 3.32 5.50 -12.18
CA ARG A 42 2.11 6.08 -11.60
C ARG A 42 1.70 5.33 -10.34
N THR A 43 1.61 6.01 -9.21
CA THR A 43 1.29 5.38 -7.92
C THR A 43 -0.17 5.60 -7.50
N THR A 44 -1.09 5.35 -8.42
CA THR A 44 -2.53 5.63 -8.28
C THR A 44 -3.39 4.43 -7.92
N PHE A 45 -2.88 3.20 -8.05
CA PHE A 45 -3.61 2.02 -7.62
C PHE A 45 -3.62 1.91 -6.08
N ASP A 46 -4.77 1.60 -5.52
CA ASP A 46 -4.95 1.28 -4.10
C ASP A 46 -5.92 0.11 -3.88
N CYS A 47 -5.73 -0.59 -2.75
CA CYS A 47 -6.55 -1.74 -2.36
C CYS A 47 -7.84 -1.39 -1.59
N SER A 48 -8.20 -0.12 -1.46
CA SER A 48 -9.39 0.29 -0.68
C SER A 48 -10.66 -0.24 -1.34
N GLY A 49 -11.50 -0.91 -0.54
CA GLY A 49 -12.74 -1.52 -1.03
C GLY A 49 -12.56 -2.72 -1.95
N ARG A 50 -11.32 -3.19 -2.17
CA ARG A 50 -11.03 -4.38 -2.96
C ARG A 50 -11.04 -5.63 -2.09
N ILE A 51 -11.56 -6.72 -2.63
CA ILE A 51 -11.46 -8.04 -2.00
C ILE A 51 -10.06 -8.63 -2.19
N TYR A 52 -9.76 -9.71 -1.48
CA TYR A 52 -8.54 -10.49 -1.71
C TYR A 52 -8.41 -10.87 -3.19
N GLY A 53 -7.24 -10.59 -3.78
CA GLY A 53 -6.98 -10.96 -5.19
C GLY A 53 -5.80 -10.25 -5.83
N TYR A 54 -5.63 -10.55 -7.12
CA TYR A 54 -4.60 -9.99 -8.00
C TYR A 54 -5.25 -8.98 -8.93
N TYR A 55 -4.62 -7.82 -9.09
CA TYR A 55 -5.17 -6.70 -9.85
C TYR A 55 -4.15 -6.14 -10.82
N ALA A 56 -4.55 -5.95 -12.08
CA ALA A 56 -3.71 -5.32 -13.08
C ALA A 56 -3.60 -3.81 -12.82
N ASP A 57 -2.38 -3.27 -12.86
CA ASP A 57 -2.15 -1.83 -12.80
C ASP A 57 -2.29 -1.22 -14.20
N VAL A 58 -3.53 -0.85 -14.55
CA VAL A 58 -3.85 -0.27 -15.86
C VAL A 58 -3.18 1.08 -16.10
N ASP A 59 -2.90 1.84 -15.04
CA ASP A 59 -2.24 3.15 -15.14
C ASP A 59 -0.74 3.02 -15.45
N ASN A 60 -0.17 1.84 -15.19
CA ASN A 60 1.19 1.44 -15.59
C ASN A 60 1.17 0.37 -16.68
N ASN A 61 0.20 0.46 -17.61
CA ASN A 61 0.12 -0.39 -18.80
C ASN A 61 0.13 -1.91 -18.51
N CYS A 62 -0.38 -2.34 -17.36
CA CYS A 62 -0.36 -3.73 -16.90
C CYS A 62 1.04 -4.34 -16.74
N GLN A 63 2.10 -3.52 -16.74
CA GLN A 63 3.47 -3.97 -16.47
C GLN A 63 3.72 -4.19 -14.97
N ILE A 64 2.83 -3.69 -14.12
CA ILE A 64 2.77 -3.94 -12.68
C ILE A 64 1.44 -4.64 -12.38
N PHE A 65 1.47 -5.56 -11.42
CA PHE A 65 0.26 -6.06 -10.80
C PHE A 65 0.36 -5.96 -9.28
N HIS A 66 -0.81 -5.91 -8.63
CA HIS A 66 -0.91 -5.78 -7.19
C HIS A 66 -1.63 -6.97 -6.58
N VAL A 67 -1.20 -7.37 -5.38
CA VAL A 67 -1.95 -8.29 -4.52
C VAL A 67 -2.57 -7.48 -3.40
N CYS A 68 -3.89 -7.53 -3.28
CA CYS A 68 -4.63 -6.99 -2.15
C CYS A 68 -4.87 -8.10 -1.14
N TYR A 69 -4.34 -7.96 0.08
CA TYR A 69 -4.44 -8.96 1.14
C TYR A 69 -5.13 -8.39 2.38
N PRO A 70 -6.38 -8.80 2.68
CA PRO A 70 -7.09 -8.36 3.88
C PRO A 70 -6.41 -8.89 5.14
N ILE A 71 -6.10 -8.00 6.08
CA ILE A 71 -5.52 -8.32 7.39
C ILE A 71 -6.64 -8.19 8.43
N PRO A 72 -7.12 -9.31 8.98
CA PRO A 72 -8.08 -9.30 10.07
C PRO A 72 -7.41 -9.00 11.43
N ASP A 73 -8.18 -8.45 12.36
CA ASP A 73 -7.83 -8.45 13.78
C ASP A 73 -8.07 -9.83 14.43
N GLY A 74 -7.88 -9.92 15.75
CA GLY A 74 -8.14 -11.14 16.51
C GLY A 74 -9.61 -11.59 16.53
N ASN A 75 -10.53 -10.74 16.08
CA ASN A 75 -11.97 -10.98 16.04
C ASN A 75 -12.47 -11.27 14.61
N GLY A 76 -11.58 -11.24 13.61
CA GLY A 76 -11.90 -11.47 12.21
C GLY A 76 -12.37 -10.22 11.44
N GLN A 77 -12.38 -9.05 12.06
CA GLN A 77 -12.70 -7.79 11.38
C GLN A 77 -11.49 -7.33 10.56
N ILE A 78 -11.70 -7.02 9.27
CA ILE A 78 -10.63 -6.46 8.44
C ILE A 78 -10.31 -5.05 8.94
N ILE A 79 -9.08 -4.87 9.45
CA ILE A 79 -8.57 -3.59 9.93
C ILE A 79 -7.71 -2.89 8.88
N GLU A 80 -7.15 -3.65 7.93
CA GLU A 80 -6.28 -3.16 6.88
C GLU A 80 -6.35 -4.09 5.66
N THR A 81 -6.12 -3.57 4.46
CA THR A 81 -5.83 -4.37 3.28
C THR A 81 -4.44 -4.02 2.78
N ALA A 82 -3.48 -4.93 2.97
CA ALA A 82 -2.12 -4.74 2.51
C ALA A 82 -2.05 -4.79 0.98
N GLN A 83 -1.26 -3.90 0.40
CA GLN A 83 -0.95 -3.86 -1.03
C GLN A 83 0.49 -4.31 -1.24
N PHE A 84 0.67 -5.37 -2.02
CA PHE A 84 1.97 -5.79 -2.52
C PHE A 84 2.03 -5.52 -4.02
N SER A 85 3.15 -5.05 -4.53
CA SER A 85 3.29 -4.64 -5.93
C SER A 85 4.43 -5.41 -6.59
N PHE A 86 4.20 -5.89 -7.81
CA PHE A 86 5.14 -6.75 -8.53
C PHE A 86 5.29 -6.26 -9.96
N LEU A 87 6.53 -6.18 -10.43
CA LEU A 87 6.85 -5.90 -11.82
C LEU A 87 6.78 -7.20 -12.64
N CYS A 88 6.17 -7.14 -13.82
CA CYS A 88 6.16 -8.26 -14.74
C CYS A 88 7.56 -8.49 -15.34
N PRO A 89 8.05 -9.73 -15.41
CA PRO A 89 9.36 -10.03 -15.98
C PRO A 89 9.36 -9.90 -17.51
N ASN A 90 10.54 -9.73 -18.12
CA ASN A 90 10.74 -9.79 -19.58
C ASN A 90 9.75 -8.94 -20.40
N THR A 91 9.38 -7.74 -19.91
CA THR A 91 8.42 -6.85 -20.60
C THR A 91 7.06 -7.47 -20.89
N THR A 92 6.66 -8.49 -20.13
CA THR A 92 5.32 -9.10 -20.21
C THR A 92 4.28 -8.20 -19.57
N LEU A 93 3.01 -8.45 -19.87
CA LEU A 93 1.87 -7.71 -19.33
C LEU A 93 1.00 -8.67 -18.54
N PHE A 94 0.59 -8.25 -17.34
CA PHE A 94 -0.30 -9.03 -16.51
C PHE A 94 -1.74 -8.97 -17.05
N SER A 95 -2.35 -10.14 -17.21
CA SER A 95 -3.77 -10.33 -17.53
C SER A 95 -4.50 -10.79 -16.28
N GLN A 96 -5.39 -9.93 -15.76
CA GLN A 96 -6.16 -10.24 -14.56
C GLN A 96 -7.18 -11.37 -14.78
N ASP A 97 -7.68 -11.54 -16.01
CA ASP A 97 -8.66 -12.59 -16.34
C ASP A 97 -8.04 -13.99 -16.29
N THR A 98 -6.78 -14.11 -16.74
CA THR A 98 -6.05 -15.38 -16.82
C THR A 98 -5.03 -15.57 -15.70
N LEU A 99 -4.77 -14.52 -14.91
CA LEU A 99 -3.76 -14.48 -13.86
C LEU A 99 -2.35 -14.85 -14.37
N THR A 100 -1.99 -14.32 -15.55
CA THR A 100 -0.72 -14.56 -16.24
C THR A 100 0.03 -13.27 -16.48
#